data_AF-A0A4Y8IKD4-F1
#
_entry.id   AF-A0A4Y8IKD4-F1
#
_cell.length_a   1.000
_cell.length_b   1.000
_cell.length_c   1.000
_cell.angle_alpha   90.00
_cell.angle_beta   90.00
_cell.angle_gamma   90.00
#
_symmetry.space_group_name_H-M   'P 1'
#
loop_
_entity.id
_entity.type
_entity.pdbx_description
1 polymer ?
#
loop_
_entity_poly.entity_id
_entity_poly.type
_entity_poly.pdbx_seq_one_letter_code
_entity_poly.pdbx_strand_id
1 'polypeptide(L)' 'MKRRLIHMTKYDLVVIGGGMCGIQAAKQGAALNAKVALIEKDDVLGGT' A
#
# COMPACT_ATOMS: atom_id res chain seq x y z
N MET A 1 30.67 3.82 -12.11
CA MET A 1 29.52 4.14 -11.23
C MET A 1 28.22 3.79 -11.96
N LYS A 2 27.54 2.67 -11.61
CA LYS A 2 26.23 2.33 -12.18
C LYS A 2 25.15 3.08 -11.38
N ARG A 3 24.49 4.06 -11.99
CA ARG A 3 23.28 4.67 -11.41
C ARG A 3 22.17 3.63 -11.43
N ARG A 4 21.62 3.31 -10.27
CA ARG A 4 20.47 2.40 -10.13
C ARG A 4 19.27 3.10 -10.76
N LEU A 5 18.75 2.58 -11.87
CA LEU A 5 17.53 3.06 -12.49
C LEU A 5 16.36 2.64 -11.58
N ILE A 6 15.84 3.57 -10.78
CA ILE A 6 14.67 3.32 -9.93
C ILE A 6 13.41 3.44 -10.80
N HIS A 7 12.69 2.33 -10.94
CA HIS A 7 11.40 2.34 -11.61
C HIS A 7 10.35 2.85 -10.61
N MET A 8 9.87 4.08 -10.82
CA MET A 8 8.89 4.69 -9.92
C MET A 8 7.48 4.30 -10.35
N THR A 9 6.87 3.35 -9.65
CA THR A 9 5.46 3.02 -9.83
C THR A 9 4.60 4.12 -9.23
N LYS A 10 3.69 4.69 -10.03
CA LYS A 10 2.65 5.60 -9.53
C LYS A 10 1.54 4.80 -8.85
N TYR A 11 1.03 5.34 -7.74
CA TYR A 11 -0.13 4.87 -7.00
C TYR A 11 -1.05 6.07 -6.76
N ASP A 12 -2.34 5.83 -6.74
CA ASP A 12 -3.34 6.86 -6.46
C ASP A 12 -3.58 7.01 -4.95
N LEU A 13 -3.33 5.93 -4.20
CA LEU A 13 -3.46 5.87 -2.75
C LEU A 13 -2.34 5.01 -2.15
N VAL A 14 -1.72 5.52 -1.08
CA VAL A 14 -0.78 4.76 -0.25
C VAL A 14 -1.36 4.68 1.16
N VAL A 15 -1.54 3.46 1.66
CA VAL A 15 -2.02 3.18 3.01
C VAL A 15 -0.88 2.58 3.82
N ILE A 16 -0.59 3.17 4.97
CA ILE A 16 0.46 2.73 5.89
C ILE A 16 -0.22 2.12 7.13
N GLY A 17 0.07 0.85 7.39
CA GLY A 17 -0.56 0.03 8.42
C GLY A 17 -1.59 -0.94 7.83
N GLY A 18 -1.43 -2.22 8.14
CA GLY A 18 -2.24 -3.37 7.73
C GLY A 18 -3.21 -3.87 8.81
N GLY A 19 -3.56 -3.01 9.77
CA GLY A 19 -4.65 -3.25 10.70
C GLY A 19 -6.04 -3.18 10.05
N MET A 20 -7.10 -3.49 10.80
CA MET A 20 -8.48 -3.46 10.30
C MET A 20 -8.85 -2.16 9.56
N CYS A 21 -8.46 -1.00 10.10
CA CYS A 21 -8.70 0.29 9.46
C CYS A 21 -7.93 0.45 8.14
N GLY A 22 -6.66 0.03 8.10
CA GLY A 22 -5.82 0.16 6.91
C GLY A 22 -6.26 -0.78 5.77
N ILE A 23 -6.60 -2.03 6.11
CA ILE A 23 -7.18 -2.97 5.16
C ILE A 23 -8.48 -2.40 4.58
N GLN A 24 -9.35 -1.82 5.42
CA GLN A 24 -10.62 -1.27 4.96
C GLN A 24 -10.43 -0.03 4.08
N ALA A 25 -9.50 0.86 4.43
CA ALA A 25 -9.13 1.99 3.59
C ALA A 25 -8.60 1.55 2.22
N ALA A 26 -7.72 0.55 2.20
CA ALA A 26 -7.16 0.01 0.97
C ALA A 26 -8.23 -0.68 0.10
N LYS A 27 -9.12 -1.49 0.71
CA LYS A 27 -10.25 -2.12 0.04
C LYS A 27 -11.19 -1.08 -0.58
N GLN A 28 -11.51 -0.01 0.16
CA GLN A 28 -12.38 1.04 -0.34
C GLN A 28 -11.73 1.80 -1.50
N GLY A 29 -10.43 2.13 -1.40
CA GLY A 29 -9.69 2.72 -2.51
C GLY A 29 -9.71 1.84 -3.76
N ALA A 30 -9.44 0.54 -3.60
CA ALA A 30 -9.49 -0.42 -4.70
C ALA A 30 -10.89 -0.53 -5.32
N ALA A 31 -11.96 -0.52 -4.50
CA ALA A 31 -13.35 -0.53 -4.98
C ALA A 31 -13.70 0.73 -5.79
N LEU A 32 -13.01 1.84 -5.56
CA LEU A 32 -13.10 3.07 -6.34
C LEU A 32 -12.13 3.10 -7.53
N ASN A 33 -11.55 1.95 -7.91
CA ASN A 33 -10.58 1.78 -8.99
C ASN A 33 -9.25 2.55 -8.78
N ALA A 34 -8.91 2.92 -7.55
CA ALA A 34 -7.60 3.49 -7.25
C ALA A 34 -6.53 2.39 -7.31
N LYS A 35 -5.35 2.70 -7.87
CA LYS A 35 -4.18 1.85 -7.71
C LYS A 35 -3.59 2.06 -6.32
N VAL A 36 -3.87 1.12 -5.42
CA VAL A 36 -3.51 1.22 -4.00
C VAL A 36 -2.21 0.46 -3.68
N ALA A 37 -1.33 1.09 -2.89
CA ALA A 37 -0.28 0.40 -2.16
C ALA A 37 -0.65 0.31 -0.67
N LEU A 38 -0.72 -0.90 -0.11
CA LEU A 38 -0.84 -1.15 1.32
C LEU A 38 0.53 -1.58 1.85
N ILE A 39 1.02 -0.93 2.90
CA ILE A 39 2.32 -1.22 3.51
C ILE A 39 2.10 -1.63 4.96
N GLU A 40 2.52 -2.84 5.30
CA GLU A 40 2.58 -3.35 6.68
C GLU A 40 4.04 -3.72 6.99
N LYS A 41 4.44 -3.46 8.24
CA LYS A 41 5.76 -3.80 8.77
C LYS A 41 5.87 -5.29 9.03
N ASP A 42 4.82 -5.89 9.57
CA ASP A 42 4.80 -7.30 9.92
C ASP A 42 4.49 -8.20 8.71
N ASP A 43 4.89 -9.47 8.79
CA ASP A 43 4.65 -10.44 7.70
C ASP A 43 3.17 -10.86 7.59
N VAL A 44 2.33 -10.39 8.51
CA VAL A 44 0.90 -10.70 8.60
C VAL A 44 0.07 -9.42 8.68
N LEU A 45 -1.12 -9.47 8.09
CA LEU A 45 -2.14 -8.43 8.24
C LEU A 45 -2.96 -8.69 9.50
N GLY A 46 -3.49 -7.63 10.11
CA GLY A 46 -4.36 -7.73 11.30
C GLY A 46 -4.24 -6.52 12.22
N GLY A 47 -3.03 -5.97 12.34
CA GLY A 47 -2.73 -4.96 13.36
C GLY A 47 -2.56 -5.63 14.72
N THR A 48 -2.88 -4.92 15.80
CA THR A 48 -2.85 -5.44 17.19
C THR A 48 -3.64 -6.74 17.35
#